data_AF-A0A838QUW3-F1
#
_entry.id   AF-A0A838QUW3-F1
#
_cell.length_a   1.000
_cell.length_b   1.000
_cell.length_c   1.000
_cell.angle_alpha   90.00
_cell.angle_beta   90.00
_cell.angle_gamma   90.00
#
_symmetry.space_group_name_H-M   'P 1'
#
loop_
_entity.id
_entity.type
_entity.pdbx_description
1 polymer ?
#
loop_
_entity_poly.entity_id
_entity_poly.type
_entity_poly.pdbx_seq_one_letter_code
_entity_poly.pdbx_strand_id
1 'polypeptide(L)'
;MTTATAPSPQFELQPYKSLDNIELQRRIDAVRQQLGPRLLILGHHYQQDEVIALADLSGDSYQLSQMAAASKDCRAIAFCGVHFMAETADILANRPEKLTERDGERVTVILPDMAAGCSMADMAGIRQIESAWDQLGEVIDTSDVTPVTYINSAASLKAFVGK
;
A
#
# COMPACT_ATOMS: atom_id res chain seq x y z
N MET A 1 -15.44 12.76 -7.86
CA MET A 1 -14.99 11.44 -8.32
C MET A 1 -15.92 10.43 -7.70
N THR A 2 -16.63 9.67 -8.53
CA THR A 2 -17.48 8.57 -8.06
C THR A 2 -16.54 7.53 -7.49
N THR A 3 -16.45 7.44 -6.17
CA THR A 3 -15.81 6.30 -5.52
C THR A 3 -16.55 5.07 -6.03
N ALA A 4 -15.88 4.25 -6.84
CA ALA A 4 -16.38 2.93 -7.14
C ALA A 4 -16.55 2.26 -5.77
N THR A 5 -17.80 2.08 -5.36
CA THR A 5 -18.14 1.36 -4.14
C THR A 5 -17.55 -0.02 -4.31
N ALA A 6 -16.40 -0.27 -3.67
CA ALA A 6 -15.84 -1.61 -3.63
C ALA A 6 -16.96 -2.54 -3.16
N PRO A 7 -17.20 -3.68 -3.84
CA PRO A 7 -18.22 -4.61 -3.39
C PRO A 7 -17.94 -4.93 -1.93
N SER A 8 -18.98 -4.82 -1.09
CA SER A 8 -18.89 -5.18 0.32
C SER A 8 -18.27 -6.58 0.40
N PRO A 9 -17.27 -6.80 1.28
CA PRO A 9 -16.60 -8.09 1.35
C PRO A 9 -17.66 -9.19 1.48
N GLN A 10 -17.63 -10.15 0.56
CA GLN A 10 -18.59 -11.25 0.48
C GLN A 10 -18.52 -12.22 1.67
N PHE A 11 -17.58 -11.97 2.59
CA PHE A 11 -17.35 -12.74 3.79
C PHE A 11 -17.58 -11.84 5.00
N GLU A 12 -18.52 -12.24 5.85
CA GLU A 12 -18.72 -11.61 7.14
C GLU A 12 -17.48 -11.90 8.00
N LEU A 13 -16.75 -10.85 8.39
CA LEU A 13 -15.63 -11.02 9.31
C LEU A 13 -16.19 -11.50 10.65
N GLN A 14 -15.78 -12.70 11.05
CA GLN A 14 -16.11 -13.23 12.36
C GLN A 14 -15.73 -12.21 13.45
N PRO A 15 -16.50 -12.06 14.53
CA PRO A 15 -16.16 -11.14 15.61
C PRO A 15 -14.73 -11.37 16.10
N TYR A 16 -13.88 -10.35 15.97
CA TYR A 16 -12.46 -10.42 16.32
C TYR A 16 -12.04 -9.34 17.32
N LYS A 17 -12.74 -8.20 17.36
CA LYS A 17 -12.41 -7.06 18.24
C LYS A 17 -12.48 -7.36 19.73
N SER A 18 -13.27 -8.35 20.13
CA SER A 18 -13.44 -8.76 21.52
C SER A 18 -12.59 -9.97 21.90
N LEU A 19 -11.79 -10.50 20.97
CA LEU A 19 -10.92 -11.64 21.23
C LEU A 19 -9.62 -11.17 21.89
N ASP A 20 -9.03 -12.03 22.70
CA ASP A 20 -7.68 -11.79 23.21
C ASP A 20 -6.62 -11.97 22.12
N ASN A 21 -5.43 -11.42 22.38
CA ASN A 21 -4.31 -11.47 21.45
C ASN A 21 -3.84 -12.90 21.13
N ILE A 22 -4.00 -13.85 22.06
CA ILE A 22 -3.55 -15.24 21.86
C ILE A 22 -4.44 -15.91 20.80
N GLU A 23 -5.75 -15.70 20.87
CA GLU A 23 -6.69 -16.21 19.88
C GLU A 23 -6.52 -15.52 18.52
N LEU A 24 -6.27 -14.21 18.50
CA LEU A 24 -5.98 -13.48 17.25
C LEU A 24 -4.70 -14.00 16.59
N GLN A 25 -3.63 -14.15 17.35
CA GLN A 25 -2.35 -14.73 16.92
C GLN A 25 -2.58 -16.13 16.33
N ARG A 26 -3.31 -17.00 17.03
CA ARG A 26 -3.61 -18.36 16.56
C ARG A 26 -4.34 -18.38 15.23
N ARG A 27 -5.29 -17.44 15.00
CA ARG A 27 -6.02 -17.33 13.73
C ARG A 27 -5.10 -16.86 12.60
N ILE A 28 -4.25 -15.87 12.87
CA ILE A 28 -3.27 -15.36 11.90
C ILE A 28 -2.29 -16.48 11.52
N ASP A 29 -1.79 -17.23 12.49
CA ASP A 29 -0.89 -18.37 12.24
C ASP A 29 -1.53 -19.47 11.39
N ALA A 30 -2.82 -19.76 11.61
CA ALA A 30 -3.55 -20.72 10.77
C ALA A 30 -3.60 -20.26 9.30
N VAL A 31 -3.85 -18.98 9.05
CA VAL A 31 -3.86 -18.40 7.70
C VAL A 31 -2.45 -18.43 7.09
N ARG A 32 -1.42 -18.09 7.88
CA ARG A 32 -0.01 -18.14 7.44
C ARG A 32 0.41 -19.54 7.06
N GLN A 33 0.04 -20.56 7.85
CA GLN A 33 0.33 -21.95 7.52
C GLN A 33 -0.38 -22.39 6.25
N GLN A 34 -1.64 -21.97 6.04
CA GLN A 34 -2.41 -22.32 4.86
C GLN A 34 -1.85 -21.68 3.58
N LEU A 35 -1.42 -20.41 3.63
CA LEU A 35 -0.93 -19.67 2.47
C LEU A 35 0.57 -19.85 2.24
N GLY A 36 1.34 -20.17 3.27
CA GLY A 36 2.78 -20.33 3.23
C GLY A 36 3.45 -19.11 2.58
N PRO A 37 4.36 -19.30 1.60
CA PRO A 37 5.09 -18.20 0.97
C PRO A 37 4.21 -17.30 0.07
N ARG A 38 2.94 -17.66 -0.13
CA ARG A 38 2.00 -16.86 -0.93
C ARG A 38 1.47 -15.64 -0.17
N LEU A 39 1.59 -15.60 1.16
CA LEU A 39 1.23 -14.46 1.98
C LEU A 39 2.49 -13.79 2.54
N LEU A 40 2.56 -12.47 2.44
CA LEU A 40 3.51 -11.65 3.20
C LEU A 40 2.75 -10.65 4.08
N ILE A 41 3.11 -10.60 5.37
CA ILE A 41 2.67 -9.58 6.31
C ILE A 41 3.79 -8.55 6.44
N LEU A 42 3.51 -7.30 6.08
CA LEU A 42 4.48 -6.20 6.10
C LEU A 42 4.17 -5.29 7.28
N GLY A 43 5.14 -5.06 8.16
CA GLY A 43 4.99 -4.19 9.33
C GLY A 43 5.85 -2.93 9.23
N HIS A 44 5.22 -1.76 9.17
CA HIS A 44 5.96 -0.50 9.27
C HIS A 44 6.50 -0.28 10.70
N HIS A 45 7.67 0.36 10.86
CA HIS A 45 8.31 0.60 12.17
C HIS A 45 7.45 1.28 13.25
N TYR A 46 6.34 1.92 12.86
CA TYR A 46 5.42 2.59 13.79
C TYR A 46 4.24 1.71 14.23
N GLN A 47 4.22 0.44 13.85
CA GLN A 47 3.23 -0.52 14.31
C GLN A 47 3.47 -0.93 15.76
N GLN A 48 2.42 -1.42 16.41
CA GLN A 48 2.50 -1.96 17.76
C GLN A 48 3.34 -3.26 17.78
N ASP A 49 4.00 -3.53 18.90
CA ASP A 49 4.90 -4.68 19.05
C ASP A 49 4.23 -6.02 18.69
N GLU A 50 2.96 -6.18 19.07
CA GLU A 50 2.15 -7.38 18.76
C GLU A 50 1.92 -7.58 17.25
N VAL A 51 1.83 -6.48 16.48
CA VAL A 51 1.71 -6.52 15.03
C VAL A 51 3.07 -6.76 14.38
N ILE A 52 4.13 -6.14 14.89
CA ILE A 52 5.50 -6.34 14.40
C ILE A 52 5.98 -7.77 14.64
N ALA A 53 5.63 -8.38 15.77
CA ALA A 53 5.93 -9.79 16.06
C ALA A 53 5.35 -10.75 15.01
N LEU A 54 4.30 -10.31 14.32
CA LEU A 54 3.62 -11.03 13.24
C LEU A 54 4.11 -10.67 11.84
N ALA A 55 4.97 -9.67 11.67
CA ALA A 55 5.44 -9.26 10.36
C ALA A 55 6.46 -10.27 9.79
N ASP A 56 6.31 -10.63 8.52
CA ASP A 56 7.34 -11.36 7.76
C ASP A 56 8.50 -10.45 7.40
N LEU A 57 8.19 -9.19 7.09
CA LEU A 57 9.15 -8.14 6.76
C LEU A 57 8.80 -6.87 7.53
N SER A 58 9.82 -6.19 8.04
CA SER A 58 9.70 -4.89 8.70
C SER A 58 10.70 -3.89 8.11
N GLY A 59 10.32 -2.62 8.07
CA GLY A 59 11.13 -1.60 7.41
C GLY A 59 10.48 -0.23 7.30
N ASP A 60 11.17 0.67 6.60
CA ASP A 60 10.62 1.93 6.13
C ASP A 60 9.68 1.74 4.92
N SER A 61 8.94 2.78 4.54
CA SER A 61 7.85 2.69 3.57
C SER A 61 8.25 2.13 2.20
N TYR A 62 9.33 2.64 1.60
CA TYR A 62 9.71 2.28 0.22
C TYR A 62 10.50 0.98 0.17
N GLN A 63 11.48 0.81 1.08
CA GLN A 63 12.29 -0.39 1.14
C GLN A 63 11.41 -1.62 1.41
N LEU A 64 10.46 -1.51 2.33
CA LEU A 64 9.53 -2.60 2.66
C LEU A 64 8.71 -3.04 1.44
N SER A 65 8.22 -2.09 0.66
CA SER A 65 7.47 -2.37 -0.57
C SER A 65 8.34 -3.03 -1.65
N GLN A 66 9.62 -2.62 -1.78
CA GLN A 66 10.56 -3.27 -2.70
C GLN A 66 10.90 -4.70 -2.29
N MET A 67 11.11 -4.95 -0.99
CA MET A 67 11.39 -6.28 -0.47
C MET A 67 10.22 -7.24 -0.74
N ALA A 68 8.99 -6.78 -0.54
CA ALA A 68 7.80 -7.57 -0.86
C ALA A 68 7.69 -7.89 -2.36
N ALA A 69 7.97 -6.90 -3.23
CA ALA A 69 7.96 -7.06 -4.68
C ALA A 69 9.07 -7.99 -5.22
N ALA A 70 10.13 -8.23 -4.44
CA ALA A 70 11.19 -9.18 -4.80
C ALA A 70 10.76 -10.64 -4.67
N SER A 71 9.72 -10.94 -3.87
CA SER A 71 9.19 -12.30 -3.72
C SER A 71 8.50 -12.78 -5.00
N LYS A 72 8.91 -13.94 -5.51
CA LYS A 72 8.31 -14.58 -6.68
C LYS A 72 7.07 -15.41 -6.34
N ASP A 73 6.99 -15.91 -5.12
CA ASP A 73 5.92 -16.79 -4.65
C ASP A 73 4.74 -16.02 -4.02
N CYS A 74 4.98 -14.77 -3.60
CA CYS A 74 3.94 -13.94 -2.99
C CYS A 74 2.77 -13.71 -3.95
N ARG A 75 1.55 -13.82 -3.42
CA ARG A 75 0.26 -13.57 -4.09
C ARG A 75 -0.66 -12.66 -3.30
N ALA A 76 -0.44 -12.54 -1.99
CA ALA A 76 -1.16 -11.64 -1.12
C ALA A 76 -0.19 -10.91 -0.18
N ILE A 77 -0.42 -9.62 0.01
CA ILE A 77 0.30 -8.76 0.95
C ILE A 77 -0.72 -8.19 1.94
N ALA A 78 -0.53 -8.44 3.23
CA ALA A 78 -1.20 -7.69 4.29
C ALA A 78 -0.26 -6.55 4.73
N PHE A 79 -0.60 -5.32 4.38
CA PHE A 79 0.23 -4.15 4.67
C PHE A 79 -0.21 -3.49 5.99
N CYS A 80 0.46 -3.81 7.09
CA CYS A 80 0.25 -3.17 8.39
C CYS A 80 0.97 -1.81 8.41
N GLY A 81 0.30 -0.81 7.84
CA GLY A 81 0.79 0.56 7.68
C GLY A 81 -0.35 1.51 7.37
N VAL A 82 -0.10 2.50 6.50
CA VAL A 82 -1.10 3.48 6.07
C VAL A 82 -1.36 3.42 4.56
N HIS A 83 -2.44 4.05 4.12
CA HIS A 83 -2.96 3.95 2.75
C HIS A 83 -1.93 4.13 1.63
N PHE A 84 -1.16 5.22 1.63
CA PHE A 84 -0.17 5.48 0.57
C PHE A 84 0.95 4.43 0.51
N MET A 85 1.25 3.77 1.64
CA MET A 85 2.25 2.70 1.69
C MET A 85 1.70 1.43 1.04
N ALA A 86 0.45 1.08 1.31
CA ALA A 86 -0.22 -0.02 0.64
C ALA A 86 -0.37 0.22 -0.87
N GLU A 87 -0.69 1.45 -1.30
CA GLU A 87 -0.67 1.83 -2.72
C GLU A 87 0.71 1.63 -3.35
N THR A 88 1.78 2.04 -2.65
CA THR A 88 3.16 1.88 -3.11
C THR A 88 3.52 0.40 -3.27
N ALA A 89 3.11 -0.45 -2.33
CA ALA A 89 3.29 -1.88 -2.43
C ALA A 89 2.54 -2.49 -3.62
N ASP A 90 1.29 -2.07 -3.88
CA ASP A 90 0.53 -2.56 -5.05
C ASP A 90 1.21 -2.16 -6.36
N ILE A 91 1.65 -0.90 -6.48
CA ILE A 91 2.36 -0.38 -7.66
C ILE A 91 3.64 -1.19 -7.91
N LEU A 92 4.49 -1.37 -6.89
CA LEU A 92 5.78 -2.06 -7.06
C LEU A 92 5.61 -3.56 -7.27
N ALA A 93 4.70 -4.20 -6.53
CA ALA A 93 4.44 -5.62 -6.68
C ALA A 93 3.86 -5.92 -8.07
N ASN A 94 3.04 -5.03 -8.64
CA ASN A 94 2.31 -5.26 -9.89
C ASN A 94 2.82 -4.43 -11.09
N ARG A 95 4.07 -3.96 -11.06
CA ARG A 95 4.72 -3.35 -12.23
C ARG A 95 4.78 -4.34 -13.42
N PRO A 96 4.84 -3.85 -14.67
CA PRO A 96 4.79 -4.70 -15.87
C PRO A 96 5.80 -5.85 -15.88
N GLU A 97 7.02 -5.61 -15.40
CA GLU A 97 8.06 -6.63 -15.32
C GLU A 97 7.68 -7.73 -14.34
N LYS A 98 7.08 -7.37 -13.21
CA LYS A 98 6.66 -8.32 -12.17
C LYS A 98 5.42 -9.10 -12.56
N LEU A 99 4.51 -8.49 -13.31
CA LEU A 99 3.39 -9.21 -13.92
C LEU A 99 3.89 -10.22 -14.95
N THR A 100 4.84 -9.83 -15.80
CA THR A 100 5.46 -10.74 -16.77
C THR A 100 6.15 -11.92 -16.07
N GLU A 101 6.89 -11.66 -14.98
CA GLU A 101 7.51 -12.72 -14.16
C GLU A 101 6.51 -13.72 -13.54
N ARG A 102 5.22 -13.36 -13.46
CA ARG A 102 4.15 -14.17 -12.86
C ARG A 102 3.01 -14.47 -13.85
N ASP A 103 3.31 -14.50 -15.15
CA ASP A 103 2.34 -14.83 -16.20
C ASP A 103 1.04 -14.00 -16.15
N GLY A 104 1.16 -12.73 -15.78
CA GLY A 104 0.04 -11.79 -15.63
C GLY A 104 -0.69 -11.85 -14.29
N GLU A 105 -0.31 -12.75 -13.38
CA GLU A 105 -0.91 -12.86 -12.05
C GLU A 105 -0.52 -11.67 -11.15
N ARG A 106 -1.54 -10.95 -10.68
CA ARG A 106 -1.37 -9.84 -9.73
C ARG A 106 -1.18 -10.34 -8.30
N VAL A 107 -0.38 -9.61 -7.53
CA VAL A 107 -0.36 -9.69 -6.08
C VAL A 107 -1.50 -8.83 -5.53
N THR A 108 -2.32 -9.40 -4.67
CA THR A 108 -3.38 -8.68 -3.96
C THR A 108 -2.80 -7.97 -2.74
N VAL A 109 -2.95 -6.65 -2.65
CA VAL A 109 -2.52 -5.88 -1.48
C VAL A 109 -3.72 -5.50 -0.63
N ILE A 110 -3.65 -5.81 0.66
CA ILE A 110 -4.72 -5.63 1.64
C ILE A 110 -4.22 -4.65 2.69
N LEU A 111 -4.94 -3.55 2.86
CA LEU A 111 -4.79 -2.65 4.02
C LEU A 111 -5.80 -3.09 5.09
N PRO A 112 -5.37 -3.59 6.26
CA PRO A 112 -6.28 -4.14 7.27
C PRO A 112 -7.31 -3.14 7.79
N ASP A 113 -6.96 -1.85 7.83
CA ASP A 113 -7.84 -0.76 8.23
C ASP A 113 -7.79 0.36 7.20
N MET A 114 -8.89 0.55 6.46
CA MET A 114 -9.00 1.62 5.47
C MET A 114 -9.01 3.02 6.08
N ALA A 115 -9.24 3.15 7.39
CA ALA A 115 -9.11 4.42 8.10
C ALA A 115 -7.65 4.76 8.46
N ALA A 116 -6.70 3.86 8.23
CA ALA A 116 -5.27 4.10 8.44
C ALA A 116 -4.71 5.06 7.37
N GLY A 117 -4.89 6.36 7.61
CA GLY A 117 -4.46 7.45 6.73
C GLY A 117 -3.18 8.14 7.19
N CYS A 118 -2.74 9.11 6.39
CA CYS A 118 -1.65 10.02 6.74
C CYS A 118 -2.12 11.44 6.45
N SER A 119 -2.32 12.23 7.50
CA SER A 119 -2.81 13.61 7.38
C SER A 119 -1.94 14.46 6.45
N MET A 120 -0.63 14.20 6.39
CA MET A 120 0.28 14.86 5.46
C MET A 120 0.02 14.47 4.00
N ALA A 121 -0.25 13.19 3.72
CA ALA A 121 -0.56 12.74 2.36
C ALA A 121 -1.89 13.32 1.85
N ASP A 122 -2.82 13.60 2.77
CA ASP A 122 -4.14 14.17 2.46
C ASP A 122 -4.11 15.70 2.28
N MET A 123 -2.98 16.37 2.50
CA MET A 123 -2.87 17.84 2.36
C MET A 123 -2.94 18.33 0.91
N ALA A 124 -2.62 17.47 -0.05
CA ALA A 124 -2.53 17.83 -1.45
C ALA A 124 -3.36 16.90 -2.33
N GLY A 125 -4.40 17.44 -2.95
CA GLY A 125 -5.21 16.75 -3.96
C GLY A 125 -4.71 16.99 -5.38
N ILE A 126 -4.92 16.00 -6.27
CA ILE A 126 -4.46 16.07 -7.67
C ILE A 126 -4.91 17.34 -8.40
N ARG A 127 -6.16 17.79 -8.19
CA ARG A 127 -6.69 19.01 -8.82
C ARG A 127 -5.97 20.28 -8.38
N GLN A 128 -5.52 20.33 -7.12
CA GLN A 128 -4.76 21.47 -6.61
C GLN A 128 -3.36 21.51 -7.24
N ILE A 129 -2.74 20.34 -7.43
CA ILE A 129 -1.44 20.22 -8.08
C ILE A 129 -1.53 20.58 -9.57
N GLU A 130 -2.51 20.07 -10.30
CA GLU A 130 -2.74 20.41 -11.70
C GLU A 130 -2.95 21.92 -11.87
N SER A 131 -3.84 22.52 -11.05
CA SER A 131 -4.06 23.97 -11.08
C SER A 131 -2.81 24.79 -10.73
N ALA A 132 -1.99 24.32 -9.79
CA ALA A 132 -0.75 25.02 -9.42
C ALA A 132 0.30 24.90 -10.53
N TRP A 133 0.36 23.76 -11.22
CA TRP A 133 1.26 23.54 -12.34
C TRP A 133 0.90 24.40 -13.55
N ASP A 134 -0.39 24.51 -13.87
CA ASP A 134 -0.88 25.39 -14.94
C ASP A 134 -0.53 26.85 -14.66
N GLN A 135 -0.77 27.33 -13.43
CA GLN A 135 -0.42 28.69 -13.01
C GLN A 135 1.09 28.95 -13.05
N LEU A 136 1.90 27.94 -12.71
CA LEU A 136 3.36 28.05 -12.81
C LEU A 136 3.80 28.20 -14.28
N GLY A 137 3.17 27.46 -15.19
CA GLY A 137 3.39 27.54 -16.64
C GLY A 137 3.04 28.88 -17.27
N GLU A 138 2.22 29.70 -16.62
CA GLU A 138 1.95 31.08 -17.06
C GLU A 138 3.13 32.03 -16.80
N VAL A 139 4.03 31.67 -15.88
CA VAL A 139 5.12 32.54 -15.40
C VAL A 139 6.50 32.04 -15.84
N ILE A 140 6.70 30.72 -15.93
CA ILE A 140 7.96 30.09 -16.30
C ILE A 140 7.75 28.95 -17.28
N ASP A 141 8.80 28.58 -18.02
CA ASP A 141 8.79 27.35 -18.82
C ASP A 141 8.90 26.13 -17.90
N THR A 142 7.78 25.42 -17.70
CA THR A 142 7.72 24.23 -16.86
C THR A 142 8.46 23.03 -17.45
N SER A 143 8.88 23.07 -18.74
CA SER A 143 9.66 21.98 -19.33
C SER A 143 11.08 21.86 -18.76
N ASP A 144 11.59 22.94 -18.18
CA ASP A 144 12.87 22.98 -17.45
C ASP A 144 12.71 22.69 -15.95
N VAL A 145 11.51 22.33 -15.49
CA VAL A 145 11.20 22.07 -14.08
C VAL A 145 10.87 20.60 -13.87
N THR A 146 11.64 19.92 -13.03
CA THR A 146 11.33 18.54 -12.62
C THR A 146 10.40 18.55 -11.40
N PRO A 147 9.14 18.11 -11.51
CA PRO A 147 8.28 17.98 -10.34
C PRO A 147 8.77 16.83 -9.46
N VAL A 148 8.79 17.04 -8.14
CA VAL A 148 9.19 16.02 -7.16
C VAL A 148 8.10 15.92 -6.10
N THR A 149 7.74 14.70 -5.74
CA THR A 149 6.79 14.44 -4.65
C THR A 149 7.40 13.52 -3.60
N TYR A 150 7.05 13.73 -2.34
CA TYR A 150 7.48 12.85 -1.25
C TYR A 150 6.67 11.55 -1.24
N ILE A 151 7.24 10.48 -0.66
CA ILE A 151 6.61 9.16 -0.64
C ILE A 151 5.24 9.17 0.06
N ASN A 152 5.08 10.03 1.08
CA ASN A 152 3.84 10.29 1.82
C ASN A 152 2.87 11.17 1.01
N SER A 153 2.51 10.72 -0.19
CA SER A 153 1.55 11.38 -1.10
C SER A 153 0.69 10.33 -1.78
N ALA A 154 -0.52 10.67 -2.20
CA ALA A 154 -1.39 9.72 -2.91
C ALA A 154 -0.76 9.21 -4.23
N ALA A 155 -1.14 8.01 -4.67
CA ALA A 155 -0.72 7.45 -5.96
C ALA A 155 -0.99 8.38 -7.16
N SER A 156 -2.06 9.18 -7.12
CA SER A 156 -2.39 10.16 -8.15
C SER A 156 -1.33 11.26 -8.30
N LEU A 157 -0.75 11.74 -7.20
CA LEU A 157 0.34 12.72 -7.20
C LEU A 157 1.64 12.11 -7.70
N LYS A 158 1.91 10.85 -7.31
CA LYS A 158 3.06 10.09 -7.85
C LYS A 158 2.96 9.94 -9.37
N ALA A 159 1.77 9.63 -9.88
CA ALA A 159 1.51 9.52 -11.31
C ALA A 159 1.65 10.87 -12.03
N PHE A 160 1.27 11.98 -11.40
CA PHE A 160 1.45 13.32 -11.97
C PHE A 160 2.93 13.64 -12.20
N VAL A 161 3.78 13.41 -11.20
CA VAL A 161 5.21 13.74 -11.29
C VAL A 161 6.04 12.73 -12.08
N GLY A 162 5.50 11.52 -12.31
CA GLY A 162 6.17 10.43 -13.02
C GLY A 162 5.87 10.37 -14.53
N LYS A 163 5.17 11.36 -15.09
CA LYS A 163 4.98 11.52 -16.54
C LYS A 163 6.29 11.97 -17.21
#